data_AF-B5VVF9-F1
#
_entry.id   AF-B5VVF9-F1
#
_cell.length_a   1.000
_cell.length_b   1.000
_cell.length_c   1.000
_cell.angle_alpha   90.00
_cell.angle_beta   90.00
_cell.angle_gamma   90.00
#
_symmetry.space_group_name_H-M   'P 1'
#
loop_
_entity.id
_entity.type
_entity.pdbx_description
1 polymer ?
#
loop_
_entity_poly.entity_id
_entity_poly.type
_entity_poly.pdbx_seq_one_letter_code
_entity_poly.pdbx_strand_id
1 'polypeptide(L)'
;MDYNNTPKPITGEMDDKAKARLLLTLWALGGTQTKVKKSDLTSKVKQKRQGKKVGIYQGLYEDLKNAGAIEIHKENQVPMVLLTETGKWMLVEALQNHEFEFEGTVVASRLANGLVDLVRAISQRTSGTDT
;
A
#
# COMPACT_ATOMS: atom_id res chain seq x y z
N MET A 1 6.98 27.76 32.02
CA MET A 1 7.89 28.44 31.11
C MET A 1 9.03 27.51 30.68
N ASP A 2 8.88 26.44 29.91
CA ASP A 2 7.77 25.59 29.50
C ASP A 2 8.39 24.21 29.25
N TYR A 3 7.98 23.22 30.04
CA TYR A 3 8.30 21.82 29.82
C TYR A 3 7.30 21.30 28.77
N ASN A 4 7.80 20.96 27.58
CA ASN A 4 7.25 19.99 26.61
C ASN A 4 7.48 20.43 25.16
N ASN A 5 8.74 20.49 24.74
CA ASN A 5 9.09 20.31 23.33
C ASN A 5 9.68 18.91 23.14
N THR A 6 8.87 17.89 23.43
CA THR A 6 9.12 16.54 22.91
C THR A 6 8.62 16.53 21.47
N PRO A 7 9.42 16.09 20.47
CA PRO A 7 8.85 15.75 19.19
C PRO A 7 7.86 14.62 19.42
N LYS A 8 6.57 14.95 19.36
CA LYS A 8 5.47 13.97 19.35
C LYS A 8 5.80 12.97 18.23
N PRO A 9 5.73 11.65 18.43
CA PRO A 9 5.91 10.70 17.33
C PRO A 9 4.72 10.88 16.39
N ILE A 10 4.88 11.70 15.34
CA ILE A 10 3.86 11.91 14.30
C ILE A 10 3.88 10.75 13.28
N THR A 11 4.64 9.68 13.56
CA THR A 11 5.28 8.86 12.53
C THR A 11 4.74 7.43 12.37
N GLY A 12 3.85 6.92 13.23
CA GLY A 12 3.31 5.55 13.13
C GLY A 12 2.07 5.43 12.22
N GLU A 13 0.99 6.16 12.53
CA GLU A 13 -0.29 6.02 11.80
C GLU A 13 -0.24 6.51 10.34
N MET A 14 0.51 7.60 10.08
CA MET A 14 0.70 8.10 8.71
C MET A 14 1.47 7.10 7.84
N ASP A 15 2.35 6.31 8.48
CA ASP A 15 3.14 5.27 7.84
C ASP A 15 2.26 4.07 7.47
N ASP A 16 1.40 3.60 8.37
CA ASP A 16 0.54 2.44 8.11
C ASP A 16 -0.51 2.71 7.01
N LYS A 17 -1.12 3.91 6.99
CA LYS A 17 -1.98 4.32 5.86
C LYS A 17 -1.21 4.44 4.55
N ALA A 18 0.07 4.83 4.58
CA ALA A 18 0.92 4.88 3.38
C ALA A 18 1.29 3.49 2.87
N LYS A 19 1.63 2.55 3.77
CA LYS A 19 1.83 1.13 3.48
C LYS A 19 0.60 0.53 2.80
N ALA A 20 -0.58 0.69 3.40
CA ALA A 20 -1.84 0.19 2.86
C ALA A 20 -2.13 0.73 1.46
N ARG A 21 -1.96 2.04 1.23
CA ARG A 21 -2.17 2.64 -0.10
C ARG A 21 -1.15 2.16 -1.14
N LEU A 22 0.09 1.90 -0.75
CA LEU A 22 1.09 1.33 -1.64
C LEU A 22 0.72 -0.11 -2.02
N LEU A 23 0.40 -0.95 -1.04
CA LEU A 23 -0.03 -2.33 -1.26
C LEU A 23 -1.30 -2.40 -2.13
N LEU A 24 -2.30 -1.55 -1.85
CA LEU A 24 -3.50 -1.47 -2.68
C LEU A 24 -3.19 -1.00 -4.10
N THR A 25 -2.27 -0.05 -4.25
CA THR A 25 -1.86 0.42 -5.58
C THR A 25 -1.15 -0.69 -6.35
N LEU A 26 -0.27 -1.45 -5.70
CA LEU A 26 0.42 -2.58 -6.30
C LEU A 26 -0.56 -3.69 -6.68
N TRP A 27 -1.50 -4.06 -5.80
CA TRP A 27 -2.60 -4.98 -6.11
C TRP A 27 -3.38 -4.54 -7.36
N ALA A 28 -3.85 -3.30 -7.37
CA ALA A 28 -4.64 -2.74 -8.46
C ALA A 28 -3.86 -2.53 -9.79
N LEU A 29 -2.55 -2.78 -9.78
CA LEU A 29 -1.70 -2.82 -10.98
C LEU A 29 -1.40 -4.26 -11.42
N GLY A 30 -2.01 -5.26 -10.80
CA GLY A 30 -1.75 -6.68 -11.09
C GLY A 30 -0.47 -7.20 -10.43
N GLY A 31 -0.03 -6.56 -9.35
CA GLY A 31 1.25 -6.84 -8.67
C GLY A 31 1.40 -8.24 -8.07
N THR A 32 0.33 -9.04 -8.01
CA THR A 32 0.37 -10.45 -7.60
C THR A 32 0.72 -11.40 -8.75
N GLN A 33 0.49 -10.98 -9.99
CA GLN A 33 0.68 -11.80 -11.20
C GLN A 33 1.88 -11.31 -12.02
N THR A 34 2.15 -10.01 -11.98
CA THR A 34 3.18 -9.36 -12.78
C THR A 34 4.00 -8.43 -11.91
N LYS A 35 5.30 -8.35 -12.17
CA LYS A 35 6.16 -7.39 -11.48
C LYS A 35 5.89 -5.99 -12.01
N VAL A 36 5.76 -5.02 -11.11
CA VAL A 36 5.45 -3.63 -11.42
C VAL A 36 6.69 -2.76 -11.21
N LYS A 37 7.00 -1.87 -12.17
CA LYS A 37 8.13 -0.93 -12.03
C LYS A 37 7.96 -0.08 -10.77
N LYS A 38 9.01 0.01 -9.95
CA LYS A 38 9.00 0.81 -8.70
C LYS A 38 8.70 2.30 -8.97
N SER A 39 9.18 2.84 -10.10
CA SER A 39 8.89 4.21 -10.54
C SER A 39 7.39 4.44 -10.77
N ASP A 40 6.76 3.51 -11.47
CA ASP A 40 5.36 3.61 -11.88
C ASP A 40 4.45 3.46 -10.66
N LEU A 41 4.76 2.48 -9.80
CA LEU A 41 4.10 2.32 -8.50
C LEU A 41 4.21 3.61 -7.67
N THR A 42 5.42 4.14 -7.50
CA THR A 42 5.68 5.37 -6.74
C THR A 42 4.90 6.57 -7.30
N SER A 43 4.83 6.69 -8.63
CA SER A 43 4.10 7.79 -9.27
C SER A 43 2.59 7.73 -9.02
N LYS A 44 2.02 6.52 -8.91
CA LYS A 44 0.59 6.28 -8.75
C LYS A 44 0.12 6.31 -7.28
N VAL A 45 1.02 6.08 -6.33
CA VAL A 45 0.75 6.24 -4.89
C VAL A 45 0.80 7.71 -4.47
N LYS A 46 1.64 8.53 -5.10
CA LYS A 46 1.74 9.97 -4.84
C LYS A 46 0.42 10.68 -5.17
N GLN A 47 -0.47 10.76 -4.20
CA GLN A 47 -1.63 11.63 -4.26
C GLN A 47 -1.19 13.08 -4.03
N LYS A 48 -1.74 14.02 -4.82
CA LYS A 48 -1.66 15.44 -4.49
C LYS A 48 -2.52 15.67 -3.25
N ARG A 49 -1.92 15.92 -2.09
CA ARG A 49 -2.66 16.39 -0.91
C ARG A 49 -2.59 17.91 -0.88
N GLN A 50 -3.71 18.61 -1.07
CA GLN A 50 -3.78 20.07 -0.93
C GLN A 50 -2.63 20.83 -1.64
N GLY A 51 -2.28 20.43 -2.88
CA GLY A 51 -1.19 21.04 -3.64
C GLY A 51 0.23 20.62 -3.22
N LYS A 52 0.41 19.87 -2.13
CA LYS A 52 1.69 19.29 -1.69
C LYS A 52 1.83 17.84 -2.15
N LYS A 53 3.00 17.53 -2.71
CA LYS A 53 3.40 16.14 -2.99
C LYS A 53 3.74 15.49 -1.65
N VAL A 54 2.82 14.70 -1.09
CA VAL A 54 3.20 13.78 -0.01
C VAL A 54 3.86 12.59 -0.69
N GLY A 55 5.19 12.60 -0.66
CA GLY A 55 5.99 11.50 -1.15
C GLY A 55 5.77 10.26 -0.29
N ILE A 56 5.98 9.10 -0.89
CA ILE A 56 6.41 7.92 -0.12
C ILE A 56 7.71 8.34 0.59
N TYR A 57 7.76 8.24 1.93
CA TYR A 57 9.02 8.46 2.63
C TYR A 57 10.01 7.37 2.21
N GLN A 58 11.30 7.70 2.26
CA GLN A 58 12.35 6.92 1.60
C GLN A 58 12.40 5.44 2.05
N GLY A 59 12.01 5.15 3.30
CA GLY A 59 12.08 3.82 3.93
C GLY A 59 10.90 2.88 3.65
N LEU A 60 9.76 3.37 3.14
CA LEU A 60 8.52 2.58 3.02
C LEU A 60 8.69 1.25 2.27
N TYR A 61 9.48 1.27 1.20
CA TYR A 61 9.75 0.07 0.41
C TYR A 61 10.63 -0.93 1.16
N GLU A 62 11.60 -0.45 1.96
CA GLU A 62 12.42 -1.34 2.76
C GLU A 62 11.62 -1.91 3.93
N ASP A 63 10.75 -1.13 4.56
CA ASP A 63 9.89 -1.61 5.65
C ASP A 63 8.93 -2.70 5.16
N LEU A 64 8.28 -2.50 4.01
CA LEU A 64 7.42 -3.51 3.39
C LEU A 64 8.20 -4.75 2.93
N LYS A 65 9.41 -4.57 2.43
CA LYS A 65 10.27 -5.69 2.04
C LYS A 65 10.73 -6.49 3.27
N ASN A 66 11.14 -5.81 4.34
CA ASN A 66 11.57 -6.42 5.60
C ASN A 66 10.41 -7.16 6.28
N ALA A 67 9.18 -6.65 6.16
CA ALA A 67 7.96 -7.34 6.59
C ALA A 67 7.55 -8.50 5.67
N GLY A 68 8.28 -8.75 4.58
CA GLY A 68 7.94 -9.77 3.59
C GLY A 68 6.68 -9.47 2.77
N ALA A 69 6.16 -8.24 2.83
CA ALA A 69 4.95 -7.80 2.13
C ALA A 69 5.16 -7.63 0.62
N ILE A 70 6.38 -7.29 0.23
CA ILE A 70 6.76 -7.13 -1.17
C ILE A 70 8.12 -7.78 -1.42
N GLU A 71 8.34 -8.16 -2.67
CA GLU A 71 9.66 -8.48 -3.18
C GLU A 71 10.13 -7.37 -4.12
N ILE A 72 11.43 -7.07 -4.08
CA ILE A 72 12.05 -6.12 -5.00
C ILE A 72 13.10 -6.86 -5.82
N HIS A 73 12.86 -6.94 -7.12
CA HIS A 73 13.71 -7.58 -8.13
C HIS A 73 14.39 -6.50 -8.99
N LYS A 74 15.46 -6.88 -9.69
CA LYS A 74 16.05 -6.04 -10.74
C LYS A 74 15.89 -6.73 -12.09
N GLU A 75 15.32 -6.03 -13.06
CA GLU A 75 15.25 -6.47 -14.45
C GLU A 75 15.88 -5.40 -15.33
N ASN A 76 16.97 -5.73 -16.03
CA ASN A 76 17.74 -4.77 -16.83
C ASN A 76 18.08 -3.48 -16.05
N GLN A 77 18.55 -3.63 -14.80
CA GLN A 77 18.82 -2.53 -13.84
C GLN A 77 17.59 -1.73 -13.37
N VAL A 78 16.38 -2.06 -13.82
CA VAL A 78 15.14 -1.42 -13.36
C VAL A 78 14.60 -2.15 -12.14
N PRO A 79 14.36 -1.45 -11.00
CA PRO A 79 13.73 -2.06 -9.83
C PRO A 79 12.25 -2.39 -10.11
N MET A 80 11.90 -3.65 -9.93
CA MET A 80 10.57 -4.21 -10.13
C MET A 80 10.03 -4.71 -8.78
N VAL A 81 8.75 -4.52 -8.52
CA VAL A 81 8.10 -4.82 -7.25
C VAL A 81 7.00 -5.86 -7.48
N LEU A 82 6.97 -6.90 -6.65
CA LEU A 82 5.93 -7.91 -6.65
C LEU A 82 5.23 -7.90 -5.27
N LEU A 83 3.92 -8.09 -5.26
CA LEU A 83 3.12 -8.25 -4.04
C LEU A 83 3.15 -9.71 -3.62
N THR A 84 3.53 -9.97 -2.37
CA THR A 84 3.50 -11.32 -1.80
C THR A 84 2.13 -11.62 -1.20
N GLU A 85 1.90 -12.89 -0.85
CA GLU A 85 0.71 -13.29 -0.09
C GLU A 85 0.68 -12.59 1.29
N THR A 86 1.83 -12.45 1.98
CA THR A 86 1.94 -11.67 3.22
C THR A 86 1.49 -10.23 3.01
N GLY A 87 1.91 -9.58 1.92
CA GLY A 87 1.50 -8.21 1.62
C GLY A 87 0.02 -8.09 1.32
N LYS A 88 -0.58 -9.12 0.70
CA LYS A 88 -2.02 -9.19 0.52
C LYS A 88 -2.75 -9.27 1.87
N TRP A 89 -2.29 -10.09 2.82
CA TRP A 89 -2.89 -10.15 4.17
C TRP A 89 -2.76 -8.84 4.93
N MET A 90 -1.58 -8.22 4.91
CA MET A 90 -1.37 -6.90 5.51
C MET A 90 -2.29 -5.84 4.90
N LEU A 91 -2.53 -5.89 3.59
CA LEU A 91 -3.50 -5.01 2.94
C LEU A 91 -4.91 -5.25 3.46
N VAL A 92 -5.35 -6.51 3.56
CA VAL A 92 -6.69 -6.84 4.06
C VAL A 92 -6.87 -6.36 5.50
N GLU A 93 -5.92 -6.64 6.37
CA GLU A 93 -5.92 -6.20 7.78
C GLU A 93 -6.01 -4.67 7.88
N ALA A 94 -5.19 -3.95 7.10
CA ALA A 94 -5.22 -2.50 7.10
C ALA A 94 -6.55 -1.91 6.60
N LEU A 95 -7.22 -2.56 5.63
CA LEU A 95 -8.53 -2.13 5.13
C LEU A 95 -9.68 -2.45 6.09
N GLN A 96 -9.51 -3.41 6.98
CA GLN A 96 -10.48 -3.72 8.04
C GLN A 96 -10.38 -2.75 9.22
N ASN A 97 -9.25 -2.05 9.37
CA ASN A 97 -9.11 -1.01 10.39
C ASN A 97 -10.05 0.18 10.08
N HIS A 98 -10.93 0.49 11.03
CA HIS A 98 -11.88 1.60 10.94
C HIS A 98 -11.25 2.99 10.78
N GLU A 99 -9.97 3.12 11.13
CA GLU A 99 -9.22 4.37 10.95
C GLU A 99 -8.69 4.54 9.53
N PHE A 100 -8.66 3.48 8.71
CA PHE A 100 -8.24 3.59 7.31
C PHE A 100 -9.30 4.30 6.47
N GLU A 101 -8.87 5.34 5.78
CA GLU A 101 -9.70 6.07 4.82
C GLU A 101 -8.85 6.60 3.66
N PHE A 102 -9.51 6.84 2.53
CA PHE A 102 -8.91 7.64 1.47
C PHE A 102 -9.05 9.12 1.81
N GLU A 103 -7.95 9.84 1.75
CA GLU A 103 -7.98 11.28 1.96
C GLU A 103 -8.48 12.03 0.72
N GLY A 104 -9.26 13.09 0.95
CA GLY A 104 -9.80 13.95 -0.10
C GLY A 104 -11.18 13.51 -0.60
N THR A 105 -11.67 14.16 -1.65
CA THR A 105 -13.04 13.97 -2.17
C THR A 105 -13.12 13.04 -3.38
N VAL A 106 -11.99 12.67 -4.00
CA VAL A 106 -11.93 11.89 -5.23
C VAL A 106 -10.94 10.74 -5.09
N VAL A 107 -11.43 9.53 -5.31
CA VAL A 107 -10.61 8.31 -5.39
C VAL A 107 -10.40 7.94 -6.85
N ALA A 108 -9.17 7.58 -7.22
CA ALA A 108 -8.88 7.11 -8.57
C ALA A 108 -9.67 5.80 -8.86
N SER A 109 -10.35 5.73 -10.00
CA SER A 109 -11.14 4.55 -10.41
C SER A 109 -10.34 3.25 -10.34
N ARG A 110 -9.04 3.30 -10.66
CA ARG A 110 -8.11 2.17 -10.50
C ARG A 110 -8.12 1.59 -9.07
N LEU A 111 -8.10 2.43 -8.04
CA LEU A 111 -8.13 1.97 -6.65
C LEU A 111 -9.50 1.39 -6.30
N ALA A 112 -10.59 2.01 -6.75
CA ALA A 112 -11.94 1.50 -6.54
C ALA A 112 -12.13 0.13 -7.19
N ASN A 113 -11.74 -0.03 -8.46
CA ASN A 113 -11.80 -1.31 -9.16
C ASN A 113 -10.88 -2.35 -8.51
N GLY A 114 -9.67 -1.95 -8.10
CA GLY A 114 -8.77 -2.83 -7.37
C GLY A 114 -9.36 -3.33 -6.05
N LEU A 115 -10.10 -2.50 -5.31
CA LEU A 115 -10.82 -2.92 -4.10
C LEU A 115 -11.94 -3.92 -4.44
N VAL A 116 -12.72 -3.68 -5.49
CA VAL A 116 -13.76 -4.62 -5.95
C VAL A 116 -13.13 -5.99 -6.26
N ASP A 117 -11.99 -6.01 -6.95
CA ASP A 117 -11.28 -7.25 -7.27
C ASP A 117 -10.69 -7.92 -6.02
N LEU A 118 -10.21 -7.13 -5.06
CA LEU A 118 -9.73 -7.64 -3.77
C LEU A 118 -10.86 -8.33 -2.99
N VAL A 119 -12.04 -7.69 -2.89
CA VAL A 119 -13.22 -8.28 -2.23
C VAL A 119 -13.60 -9.60 -2.87
N ARG A 120 -13.66 -9.67 -4.20
CA ARG A 120 -13.93 -10.93 -4.93
C ARG A 120 -12.91 -12.00 -4.59
N ALA A 121 -11.62 -11.65 -4.57
CA ALA A 121 -10.54 -12.59 -4.26
C ALA A 121 -10.60 -13.11 -2.81
N ILE A 122 -11.05 -12.29 -1.87
CA ILE A 122 -11.23 -12.71 -0.47
C ILE A 122 -12.44 -13.65 -0.35
N SER A 123 -13.57 -13.31 -0.98
CA SER A 123 -14.78 -14.15 -0.95
C SER A 123 -14.57 -15.53 -1.58
N GLN A 124 -13.77 -15.63 -2.65
CA GLN A 124 -13.45 -16.92 -3.27
C GLN A 124 -12.58 -17.81 -2.36
N ARG A 125 -11.74 -17.22 -1.50
CA ARG A 125 -10.92 -17.97 -0.54
C ARG A 125 -11.79 -18.63 0.54
N THR A 126 -12.85 -17.95 0.98
CA THR A 126 -13.76 -18.47 2.02
C THR A 126 -14.65 -19.61 1.53
N SER A 127 -14.83 -19.74 0.22
CA SER A 127 -15.64 -20.82 -0.38
C SER A 127 -14.83 -22.09 -0.72
N GLY A 128 -13.51 -22.09 -0.49
CA GLY A 128 -12.61 -23.19 -0.83
C GLY A 128 -12.09 -24.01 0.36
N THR A 129 -12.60 -23.77 1.57
CA THR A 129 -12.18 -24.49 2.79
C THR A 129 -13.14 -25.60 3.24
N ASP A 130 -14.17 -25.90 2.46
CA ASP A 130 -15.03 -27.08 2.66
C ASP A 130 -14.67 -28.17 1.63
N THR A 131 -13.56 -28.89 1.85
CA THR A 131 -13.34 -30.26 1.34
C THR A 131 -12.25 -30.96 2.15
#